data_AF-A0A3D1R0Y5-F1
#
_entry.id   AF-A0A3D1R0Y5-F1
#
_cell.length_a   1.000
_cell.length_b   1.000
_cell.length_c   1.000
_cell.angle_alpha   90.00
_cell.angle_beta   90.00
_cell.angle_gamma   90.00
#
_symmetry.space_group_name_H-M   'P 1'
#
loop_
_entity.id
_entity.type
_entity.pdbx_description
1 polymer ?
#
loop_
_entity_poly.entity_id
_entity_poly.type
_entity_poly.pdbx_seq_one_letter_code
_entity_poly.pdbx_strand_id
1 'polypeptide(L)' 'ATEAALKYFLLGAFSSALYLYGVALAYGATGSTQLAELPKATLNPWIGGPAIALISVGFAFKVAAVPFHMWA' A
#
# COMPACT_ATOMS: atom_id res chain seq x y z
N ALA A 1 15.95 22.35 5.40
CA ALA A 1 14.77 21.91 6.17
C ALA A 1 13.51 21.84 5.32
N THR A 2 13.05 22.95 4.73
CA THR A 2 11.80 23.00 3.93
C THR A 2 11.78 22.04 2.74
N GLU A 3 12.85 21.97 1.97
CA GLU A 3 12.94 21.07 0.80
C GLU A 3 12.84 19.59 1.20
N ALA A 4 13.56 19.18 2.25
CA ALA A 4 13.52 17.81 2.74
C ALA A 4 12.13 17.43 3.29
N ALA A 5 11.49 18.34 4.04
CA ALA A 5 10.13 18.15 4.52
C ALA A 5 9.12 18.01 3.37
N LEU A 6 9.26 18.83 2.32
CA LEU A 6 8.41 18.75 1.14
C LEU A 6 8.60 17.41 0.40
N LYS A 7 9.84 16.94 0.23
CA LYS A 7 10.13 15.63 -0.39
C LYS A 7 9.52 14.48 0.39
N TYR A 8 9.71 14.48 1.72
CA TYR A 8 9.11 13.46 2.60
C TYR A 8 7.58 13.48 2.50
N PHE A 9 6.96 14.66 2.53
CA PHE A 9 5.52 14.80 2.40
C PHE A 9 5.00 14.24 1.07
N LEU A 10 5.60 14.63 -0.06
CA LEU A 10 5.17 14.18 -1.38
C LEU A 10 5.33 12.66 -1.55
N LEU A 11 6.48 12.12 -1.17
CA LEU A 11 6.75 10.68 -1.25
C LEU A 11 5.84 9.88 -0.30
N GLY A 12 5.59 10.40 0.90
CA GLY A 12 4.68 9.80 1.87
C GLY A 12 3.22 9.82 1.43
N ALA A 13 2.77 10.93 0.83
CA ALA A 13 1.43 11.04 0.26
C ALA A 13 1.25 10.05 -0.91
N PHE A 14 2.24 9.94 -1.80
CA PHE A 14 2.22 8.98 -2.90
C PHE A 14 2.18 7.52 -2.41
N SER A 15 3.03 7.17 -1.44
CA SER A 15 3.03 5.85 -0.82
C SER A 15 1.68 5.52 -0.16
N SER A 16 1.10 6.48 0.55
CA SER A 16 -0.21 6.34 1.19
C SER A 16 -1.33 6.14 0.18
N ALA A 17 -1.30 6.83 -0.96
CA ALA A 17 -2.27 6.66 -2.03
C ALA A 17 -2.22 5.24 -2.62
N LEU A 18 -1.01 4.70 -2.87
CA LEU A 18 -0.84 3.33 -3.35
C LEU A 18 -1.34 2.30 -2.33
N TYR A 19 -0.99 2.47 -1.05
CA TYR A 19 -1.49 1.63 0.03
C TYR A 19 -3.02 1.60 0.08
N LEU A 20 -3.65 2.79 0.08
CA LEU A 20 -5.11 2.90 0.13
C LEU A 20 -5.77 2.29 -1.11
N TYR A 21 -5.16 2.42 -2.28
CA TYR A 21 -5.66 1.78 -3.49
C TYR A 21 -5.59 0.25 -3.40
N GLY A 22 -4.50 -0.31 -2.83
CA GLY A 22 -4.41 -1.74 -2.56
C GLY A 22 -5.46 -2.24 -1.56
N VAL A 23 -5.73 -1.47 -0.50
CA VAL A 23 -6.83 -1.77 0.44
C VAL A 23 -8.19 -1.68 -0.25
N ALA A 24 -8.41 -0.71 -1.14
CA ALA A 24 -9.64 -0.59 -1.90
C ALA A 24 -9.87 -1.80 -2.83
N LEU A 25 -8.81 -2.32 -3.47
CA LEU A 25 -8.88 -3.54 -4.28
C LEU A 25 -9.22 -4.77 -3.43
N ALA A 26 -8.58 -4.92 -2.26
CA ALA A 26 -8.88 -6.00 -1.32
C ALA A 26 -10.34 -5.92 -0.82
N TYR A 27 -10.81 -4.71 -0.50
CA TYR A 27 -12.20 -4.48 -0.11
C TYR A 27 -13.16 -4.77 -1.26
N GLY A 28 -12.86 -4.33 -2.49
CA GLY A 28 -13.70 -4.60 -3.66
C GLY A 28 -13.86 -6.09 -3.97
N ALA A 29 -12.86 -6.91 -3.60
CA ALA A 29 -12.92 -8.35 -3.80
C ALA A 29 -13.57 -9.13 -2.63
N THR A 30 -13.52 -8.60 -1.41
CA THR A 30 -13.97 -9.30 -0.19
C THR A 30 -15.24 -8.72 0.44
N GLY A 31 -15.58 -7.47 0.15
CA GLY A 31 -16.65 -6.71 0.81
C GLY A 31 -16.40 -6.42 2.29
N SER A 32 -15.19 -6.67 2.81
CA SER A 32 -14.86 -6.57 4.23
C SER A 32 -13.51 -5.92 4.45
N THR A 33 -13.37 -5.22 5.58
CA THR A 33 -12.09 -4.69 6.07
C THR A 33 -11.50 -5.57 7.16
N GLN A 34 -12.19 -6.65 7.54
CA GLN A 34 -11.70 -7.60 8.53
C GLN A 34 -10.60 -8.48 7.93
N LEU A 35 -9.42 -8.47 8.53
CA LEU A 35 -8.28 -9.25 8.03
C LEU A 35 -8.55 -10.76 8.03
N ALA A 36 -9.39 -11.25 8.92
CA ALA A 36 -9.80 -12.66 8.99
C ALA A 36 -10.64 -13.12 7.78
N GLU A 37 -11.24 -12.17 7.04
CA GLU A 37 -12.06 -12.46 5.85
C GLU A 37 -11.22 -12.48 4.56
N LEU A 38 -10.03 -11.87 4.57
CA LEU A 38 -9.16 -11.81 3.38
C LEU A 38 -8.76 -13.19 2.83
N PRO A 39 -8.36 -14.19 3.64
CA PRO A 39 -7.97 -15.51 3.13
C PRO A 39 -9.17 -16.37 2.71
N LYS A 40 -10.38 -16.03 3.20
CA LYS A 40 -11.61 -16.77 2.90
C LYS A 40 -12.21 -16.35 1.57
N ALA A 41 -11.90 -15.15 1.09
CA ALA A 41 -12.32 -14.68 -0.21
C ALA A 41 -11.53 -15.39 -1.32
N THR A 42 -12.23 -15.94 -2.29
CA THR A 42 -11.61 -16.42 -3.54
C THR A 42 -11.18 -15.21 -4.35
N LEU A 43 -9.98 -14.70 -4.07
CA LEU A 43 -9.43 -13.56 -4.79
C LEU A 43 -9.04 -14.00 -6.20
N ASN A 44 -9.62 -13.33 -7.20
CA ASN A 44 -9.11 -13.41 -8.57
C ASN A 44 -7.62 -13.02 -8.54
N PRO A 45 -6.69 -13.84 -9.07
CA PRO A 45 -5.25 -13.53 -9.09
C PRO A 45 -4.92 -12.15 -9.68
N TRP A 46 -5.71 -11.69 -10.65
CA TRP A 46 -5.59 -10.38 -11.28
C TRP A 46 -5.99 -9.20 -10.37
N ILE A 47 -6.60 -9.47 -9.22
CA ILE A 47 -6.97 -8.47 -8.20
C ILE A 47 -6.13 -8.67 -6.93
N GLY A 48 -6.02 -9.91 -6.44
CA GLY A 48 -5.32 -10.22 -5.20
C GLY A 48 -3.83 -9.91 -5.26
N GLY A 49 -3.15 -10.26 -6.36
CA GLY A 49 -1.74 -9.95 -6.55
C GLY A 49 -1.45 -8.45 -6.49
N PRO A 50 -2.11 -7.62 -7.33
CA PRO A 50 -1.98 -6.17 -7.27
C PRO A 50 -2.36 -5.56 -5.93
N ALA A 51 -3.41 -6.04 -5.27
CA ALA A 51 -3.83 -5.55 -3.95
C ALA A 51 -2.71 -5.71 -2.91
N ILE A 52 -2.13 -6.91 -2.82
CA ILE A 52 -1.03 -7.21 -1.89
C ILE A 52 0.22 -6.40 -2.25
N ALA A 53 0.56 -6.30 -3.54
CA ALA A 53 1.72 -5.53 -3.99
C ALA A 53 1.60 -4.05 -3.59
N LEU A 54 0.46 -3.43 -3.86
CA LEU A 54 0.19 -2.03 -3.54
C LEU A 54 0.15 -1.74 -2.03
N ILE A 55 -0.46 -2.63 -1.25
CA ILE A 55 -0.44 -2.57 0.23
C ILE A 55 1.02 -2.64 0.72
N SER A 56 1.83 -3.53 0.15
CA SER A 56 3.23 -3.72 0.54
C SER A 56 4.10 -2.48 0.30
N VAL A 57 3.79 -1.66 -0.73
CA VAL A 57 4.50 -0.38 -0.97
C VAL A 57 4.39 0.56 0.22
N GLY A 58 3.23 0.66 0.86
CA GLY A 58 3.02 1.49 2.05
C GLY A 58 3.91 1.08 3.22
N PHE A 59 3.99 -0.23 3.46
CA PHE A 59 4.84 -0.80 4.50
C PHE A 59 6.33 -0.62 4.18
N ALA A 60 6.74 -0.93 2.96
CA ALA A 60 8.13 -0.82 2.51
C ALA A 60 8.64 0.62 2.57
N PHE A 61 7.81 1.60 2.22
CA PHE A 61 8.13 3.01 2.37
C PHE A 61 8.34 3.41 3.83
N LYS A 62 7.45 2.99 4.75
CA LYS A 62 7.55 3.31 6.18
C LYS A 62 8.83 2.81 6.84
N VAL A 63 9.31 1.64 6.43
CA VAL A 63 10.55 1.03 6.97
C VAL A 63 11.79 1.35 6.14
N ALA A 64 11.67 2.21 5.12
CA ALA A 64 12.73 2.54 4.17
C ALA A 64 13.38 1.29 3.53
N ALA A 65 12.59 0.25 3.24
CA ALA A 65 13.09 -0.95 2.57
C ALA A 65 13.46 -0.64 1.10
N VAL A 66 14.47 -1.33 0.55
CA VAL A 66 14.80 -1.23 -0.89
C VAL A 66 13.61 -1.72 -1.73
N PRO A 67 13.18 -1.00 -2.79
CA PRO A 67 13.73 0.23 -3.38
C PRO A 67 13.11 1.57 -2.87
N PHE A 68 12.36 1.58 -1.78
CA PHE A 68 11.58 2.73 -1.25
C PHE A 68 12.32 3.57 -0.18
N HIS A 69 13.65 3.61 -0.20
CA HIS A 69 14.50 4.32 0.77
C HIS A 69 14.81 5.78 0.38
N MET A 70 14.13 6.33 -0.64
CA MET A 70 14.45 7.64 -1.26
C MET A 70 14.40 8.84 -0.31
N TRP A 71 13.74 8.71 0.84
CA TRP A 71 13.54 9.79 1.82
C TRP A 71 14.40 9.64 3.08
N ALA A 72 15.05 8.48 3.26
CA ALA A 72 15.87 8.16 4.41
C ALA A 72 17.27 8.78 4.33
#